data_AF-A0A239SSI3-F1
#
_entry.id   AF-A0A239SSI3-F1
#
_cell.length_a   1.000
_cell.length_b   1.000
_cell.length_c   1.000
_cell.angle_alpha   90.00
_cell.angle_beta   90.00
_cell.angle_gamma   90.00
#
_symmetry.space_group_name_H-M   'P 1'
#
loop_
_entity.id
_entity.type
_entity.pdbx_description
1 polymer ?
#
loop_
_entity_poly.entity_id
_entity_poly.type
_entity_poly.pdbx_seq_one_letter_code
_entity_poly.pdbx_strand_id
1 'polypeptide(L)'
;MILQVKQLSASIFNQLDFEINKPGFYGIIGRNGVGKSTFFSILNKEIKVKNGKLALGKVAFIPSIEIFDKHLTANDYLRLLSTEEYKSFQYNLERMGGADFFNKKLAKYSLGMKEYFAFLYILSIKSDIVILDELIDGLDENKRSKAYKLLKDHSLDKIIIFTSHNLSEICKVCDEVFLLEDGAIKKIEDLKTLIENFPKDS
;
A
#
# COMPACT_ATOMS: atom_id res chain seq x y z
N MET A 1 -5.82 17.22 3.84
CA MET A 1 -4.72 16.45 3.23
C MET A 1 -5.22 15.95 1.90
N ILE A 2 -4.46 16.17 0.81
CA ILE A 2 -4.92 15.92 -0.55
C ILE A 2 -3.79 15.18 -1.29
N LEU A 3 -4.15 14.15 -2.03
CA LEU A 3 -3.35 13.57 -3.10
C LEU A 3 -3.95 14.06 -4.42
N GLN A 4 -3.23 14.90 -5.16
CA GLN A 4 -3.68 15.42 -6.44
C GLN A 4 -2.57 15.26 -7.49
N VAL A 5 -2.96 14.65 -8.60
CA VAL A 5 -2.18 14.44 -9.81
C VAL A 5 -2.90 15.18 -10.92
N LYS A 6 -2.20 16.11 -11.59
CA LYS A 6 -2.75 16.87 -12.73
C LYS A 6 -1.89 16.77 -13.95
N GLN A 7 -2.49 16.42 -15.09
CA GLN A 7 -1.87 16.34 -16.41
C GLN A 7 -0.54 15.57 -16.40
N LEU A 8 -0.49 14.46 -15.65
CA LEU A 8 0.72 13.67 -15.50
C LEU A 8 1.06 12.99 -16.82
N SER A 9 2.25 13.29 -17.36
CA SER A 9 2.84 12.57 -18.49
C SER A 9 4.15 11.92 -18.05
N ALA A 10 4.14 10.59 -17.97
CA ALA A 10 5.30 9.78 -17.61
C ALA A 10 5.13 8.34 -18.12
N SER A 11 6.13 7.81 -18.83
CA SER A 11 6.16 6.43 -19.33
C SER A 11 4.89 6.05 -20.11
N ILE A 12 3.96 5.34 -19.45
CA ILE A 12 2.70 4.83 -19.99
C ILE A 12 1.50 5.77 -19.73
N PHE A 13 1.67 6.78 -18.87
CA PHE A 13 0.62 7.73 -18.52
C PHE A 13 0.68 8.92 -19.47
N ASN A 14 -0.46 9.24 -20.10
CA ASN A 14 -0.60 10.39 -20.96
C ASN A 14 -1.71 11.30 -20.43
N GLN A 15 -1.32 12.40 -19.79
CA GLN A 15 -2.23 13.39 -19.19
C GLN A 15 -3.16 12.79 -18.12
N LEU A 16 -2.61 11.94 -17.25
CA LEU A 16 -3.38 11.36 -16.15
C LEU A 16 -3.76 12.44 -15.12
N ASP A 17 -5.04 12.53 -14.81
CA ASP A 17 -5.61 13.29 -13.69
C ASP A 17 -6.14 12.30 -12.64
N PHE A 18 -5.82 12.55 -11.36
CA PHE A 18 -6.29 11.72 -10.24
C PHE A 18 -6.30 12.53 -8.95
N GLU A 19 -7.34 12.37 -8.13
CA GLU A 19 -7.46 13.09 -6.87
C GLU A 19 -8.14 12.27 -5.77
N ILE A 20 -7.54 12.34 -4.57
CA ILE A 20 -8.15 11.93 -3.30
C ILE A 20 -8.02 13.10 -2.33
N ASN A 21 -9.14 13.61 -1.84
CA ASN A 21 -9.21 14.86 -1.09
C ASN A 21 -9.47 14.69 0.43
N LYS A 22 -9.62 13.45 0.90
CA LYS A 22 -9.86 13.14 2.31
C LYS A 22 -9.14 11.85 2.73
N PRO A 23 -8.86 11.65 4.03
CA PRO A 23 -8.51 10.35 4.56
C PRO A 23 -9.52 9.27 4.17
N GLY A 24 -9.05 8.04 4.02
CA GLY A 24 -9.88 6.91 3.62
C GLY A 24 -9.07 5.71 3.15
N PHE A 25 -9.76 4.60 2.97
CA PHE A 25 -9.17 3.35 2.50
C PHE A 25 -9.53 3.13 1.03
N TYR A 26 -8.54 3.20 0.14
CA TYR A 26 -8.73 3.25 -1.30
C TYR A 26 -8.10 2.04 -1.98
N GLY A 27 -8.88 1.35 -2.81
CA GLY A 27 -8.41 0.28 -3.66
C GLY A 27 -7.95 0.81 -5.02
N ILE A 28 -6.81 0.36 -5.53
CA ILE A 28 -6.44 0.54 -6.94
C ILE A 28 -6.30 -0.83 -7.58
N ILE A 29 -7.16 -1.11 -8.56
CA ILE A 29 -7.18 -2.36 -9.31
C ILE A 29 -6.79 -2.12 -10.76
N GLY A 30 -6.39 -3.19 -11.44
CA GLY A 30 -5.98 -3.14 -12.84
C GLY A 30 -5.16 -4.38 -13.18
N ARG A 31 -5.11 -4.71 -14.47
CA ARG A 31 -4.39 -5.91 -14.96
C ARG A 31 -2.90 -5.87 -14.60
N ASN A 32 -2.25 -7.02 -14.59
CA ASN A 32 -0.80 -7.08 -14.42
C ASN A 32 -0.11 -6.33 -15.58
N GLY A 33 0.94 -5.57 -15.25
CA GLY A 33 1.67 -4.75 -16.22
C GLY A 33 0.97 -3.45 -16.65
N VAL A 34 -0.24 -3.14 -16.16
CA VAL A 34 -0.93 -1.87 -16.49
C VAL A 34 -0.26 -0.63 -15.87
N GLY A 35 0.72 -0.84 -14.98
CA GLY A 35 1.56 0.20 -14.39
C GLY A 35 1.16 0.72 -13.02
N LYS A 36 0.47 -0.08 -12.20
CA LYS A 36 0.17 0.22 -10.78
C LYS A 36 1.46 0.60 -10.02
N SER A 37 2.47 -0.27 -10.05
CA SER A 37 3.74 -0.02 -9.36
C SER A 37 4.49 1.19 -9.94
N THR A 38 4.41 1.43 -11.25
CA THR A 38 4.95 2.65 -11.88
C THR A 38 4.27 3.91 -11.33
N PHE A 39 2.94 3.88 -11.18
CA PHE A 39 2.19 4.97 -10.57
C PHE A 39 2.63 5.20 -9.11
N PHE A 40 2.79 4.14 -8.32
CA PHE A 40 3.24 4.26 -6.93
C PHE A 40 4.67 4.79 -6.80
N SER A 41 5.60 4.36 -7.65
CA SER A 41 6.95 4.94 -7.70
C SER A 41 6.95 6.41 -8.12
N ILE A 42 5.99 6.85 -8.96
CA ILE A 42 5.79 8.28 -9.25
C ILE A 42 5.28 9.02 -8.00
N LEU A 43 4.28 8.47 -7.30
CA LEU A 43 3.78 9.07 -6.06
C LEU A 43 4.88 9.16 -4.99
N ASN A 44 5.72 8.14 -4.88
CA ASN A 44 6.88 8.11 -3.98
C ASN A 44 8.06 8.98 -4.48
N LYS A 45 7.92 9.66 -5.62
CA LYS A 45 8.93 10.53 -6.26
C LYS A 45 10.23 9.81 -6.66
N GLU A 46 10.20 8.48 -6.80
CA GLU A 46 11.31 7.68 -7.32
C GLU A 46 11.45 7.89 -8.83
N ILE A 47 10.33 7.99 -9.54
CA ILE A 47 10.28 8.25 -10.97
C ILE A 47 9.95 9.73 -11.20
N LYS A 48 10.84 10.44 -11.91
CA LYS A 48 10.61 11.83 -12.28
C LYS A 48 9.53 11.95 -13.34
N VAL A 49 8.60 12.87 -13.10
CA VAL A 49 7.54 13.25 -14.02
C VAL A 49 8.10 14.18 -15.11
N LYS A 50 7.74 13.97 -16.38
CA LYS A 50 8.16 14.87 -17.48
C LYS A 50 7.29 16.13 -17.53
N ASN A 51 5.97 15.98 -17.44
CA ASN A 51 4.99 17.06 -17.40
C ASN A 51 3.88 16.76 -16.39
N GLY A 52 3.26 17.81 -15.86
CA GLY A 52 2.15 17.72 -14.89
C GLY A 52 2.53 18.25 -13.51
N LYS A 53 1.56 18.22 -12.59
CA LYS A 53 1.73 18.65 -11.19
C LYS A 53 1.35 17.51 -10.26
N LEU A 54 2.18 17.32 -9.25
CA LEU A 54 2.00 16.31 -8.22
C LEU A 54 1.99 17.03 -6.86
N ALA A 55 0.82 17.08 -6.22
CA ALA A 55 0.60 17.70 -4.92
C ALA A 55 0.12 16.64 -3.92
N LEU A 56 0.99 16.26 -3.00
CA LEU A 56 0.70 15.26 -1.97
C LEU A 56 1.56 15.48 -0.73
N GLY A 57 1.09 14.90 0.39
CA GLY A 57 1.84 14.84 1.65
C GLY A 57 2.99 13.83 1.62
N LYS A 58 3.49 13.46 2.80
CA LYS A 58 4.50 12.42 2.99
C LYS A 58 3.92 11.05 2.62
N VAL A 59 4.64 10.30 1.79
CA VAL A 59 4.29 8.94 1.38
C VAL A 59 5.16 7.94 2.13
N ALA A 60 4.53 6.88 2.66
CA ALA A 60 5.22 5.66 3.04
C ALA A 60 4.88 4.59 1.99
N PHE A 61 5.91 4.03 1.35
CA PHE A 61 5.79 3.00 0.34
C PHE A 61 6.99 2.05 0.44
N ILE A 62 6.73 0.75 0.38
CA ILE A 62 7.74 -0.30 0.23
C ILE A 62 7.51 -0.92 -1.15
N PRO A 63 8.32 -0.59 -2.17
CA PRO A 63 8.12 -1.11 -3.53
C PRO A 63 8.38 -2.61 -3.64
N SER A 64 9.25 -3.13 -2.78
CA SER A 64 9.53 -4.55 -2.66
C SER A 64 10.08 -4.85 -1.27
N ILE A 65 9.68 -6.00 -0.70
CA ILE A 65 10.25 -6.51 0.56
C ILE A 65 11.75 -6.82 0.47
N GLU A 66 12.32 -6.86 -0.75
CA GLU A 66 13.76 -7.01 -0.97
C GLU A 66 14.57 -5.77 -0.58
N ILE A 67 13.91 -4.64 -0.30
CA ILE A 67 14.57 -3.44 0.23
C ILE A 67 15.26 -3.71 1.57
N PHE A 68 14.81 -4.71 2.32
CA PHE A 68 15.39 -5.05 3.60
C PHE A 68 16.62 -5.97 3.42
N ASP A 69 17.77 -5.49 3.89
CA ASP A 69 19.01 -6.27 3.99
C ASP A 69 18.80 -7.56 4.80
N LYS A 70 19.01 -8.69 4.11
CA LYS A 70 18.88 -10.05 4.63
C LYS A 70 19.83 -10.35 5.81
N HIS A 71 20.91 -9.60 5.98
CA HIS A 71 21.90 -9.79 7.03
C HIS A 71 21.52 -9.10 8.35
N LEU A 72 20.60 -8.14 8.31
CA LEU A 72 20.07 -7.43 9.47
C LEU A 72 18.86 -8.16 10.08
N THR A 73 18.52 -7.79 11.31
CA THR A 73 17.31 -8.24 12.03
C THR A 73 16.21 -7.19 11.92
N ALA A 74 14.95 -7.54 12.19
CA ALA A 74 13.89 -6.54 12.28
C ALA A 74 14.20 -5.48 13.35
N ASN A 75 14.78 -5.89 14.48
CA ASN A 75 15.17 -4.96 15.55
C ASN A 75 16.22 -3.93 15.13
N ASP A 76 17.07 -4.23 14.14
CA ASP A 76 18.01 -3.23 13.61
C ASP A 76 17.26 -2.09 12.89
N TYR A 77 16.20 -2.41 12.15
CA TYR A 77 15.32 -1.40 11.53
C TYR A 77 14.47 -0.67 12.56
N LEU A 78 13.96 -1.35 13.59
CA LEU A 78 13.14 -0.70 14.63
C LEU A 78 13.91 0.38 15.41
N ARG A 79 15.24 0.29 15.47
CA ARG A 79 16.10 1.33 16.06
C ARG A 79 16.18 2.61 15.23
N LEU A 80 15.79 2.56 13.96
CA LEU A 80 15.75 3.72 13.07
C LEU A 80 14.46 4.53 13.22
N LEU A 81 13.43 3.93 13.82
CA LEU A 81 12.15 4.59 14.06
C LEU A 81 12.30 5.69 15.12
N SER A 82 11.58 6.80 14.93
CA SER A 82 11.39 7.77 16.00
C SER A 82 10.60 7.15 17.17
N THR A 83 10.61 7.80 18.33
CA THR A 83 9.85 7.34 19.49
C THR A 83 8.34 7.19 19.19
N GLU A 84 7.77 8.09 18.40
CA GLU A 84 6.35 8.02 18.00
C GLU A 84 6.09 6.82 17.08
N GLU A 85 6.94 6.62 16.07
CA GLU A 85 6.81 5.53 15.11
C GLU A 85 7.03 4.17 15.80
N TYR A 86 8.00 4.06 16.71
CA TYR A 86 8.21 2.85 17.50
C TYR A 86 6.99 2.52 18.38
N LYS A 87 6.35 3.53 19.01
CA LYS A 87 5.10 3.32 19.74
C LYS A 87 3.97 2.86 18.82
N SER A 88 3.85 3.44 17.63
CA SER A 88 2.88 3.01 16.62
C SER A 88 3.13 1.56 16.19
N PHE A 89 4.38 1.17 15.97
CA PHE A 89 4.77 -0.21 15.66
C PHE A 89 4.35 -1.17 16.76
N GLN A 90 4.62 -0.86 18.03
CA GLN A 90 4.21 -1.71 19.17
C GLN A 90 2.69 -1.85 19.26
N TYR A 91 1.94 -0.76 19.09
CA TYR A 91 0.48 -0.78 19.05
C TYR A 91 -0.05 -1.70 17.92
N ASN A 92 0.50 -1.56 16.71
CA ASN A 92 0.12 -2.38 15.56
C ASN A 92 0.47 -3.86 15.78
N LEU A 93 1.65 -4.15 16.37
CA LEU A 93 2.12 -5.49 16.68
C LEU A 93 1.18 -6.23 17.64
N GLU A 94 0.75 -5.56 18.71
CA GLU A 94 -0.19 -6.11 19.69
C GLU A 94 -1.53 -6.49 19.02
N ARG A 95 -2.08 -5.59 18.21
CA ARG A 95 -3.34 -5.81 17.46
C ARG A 95 -3.23 -6.93 16.43
N MET A 96 -2.04 -7.15 15.88
CA MET A 96 -1.76 -8.26 14.98
C MET A 96 -1.52 -9.60 15.72
N GLY A 97 -1.37 -9.59 17.05
CA GLY A 97 -1.16 -10.77 17.88
C GLY A 97 0.30 -11.11 18.19
N GLY A 98 1.23 -10.18 17.98
CA GLY A 98 2.63 -10.35 18.34
C GLY A 98 3.46 -11.19 17.35
N ALA A 99 4.76 -11.22 17.61
CA ALA A 99 5.75 -12.02 16.89
C ALA A 99 7.00 -12.25 17.75
N ASP A 100 7.64 -13.41 17.61
CA ASP A 100 8.83 -13.82 18.38
C ASP A 100 10.11 -13.84 17.53
N PHE A 101 10.02 -13.46 16.26
CA PHE A 101 11.09 -13.66 15.29
C PHE A 101 11.94 -12.41 15.01
N PHE A 102 11.69 -11.27 15.66
CA PHE A 102 12.36 -9.99 15.36
C PHE A 102 13.86 -9.93 15.65
N ASN A 103 14.36 -10.84 16.49
CA ASN A 103 15.80 -11.00 16.74
C ASN A 103 16.50 -11.89 15.70
N LYS A 104 15.74 -12.58 14.82
CA LYS A 104 16.32 -13.41 13.77
C LYS A 104 16.70 -12.51 12.59
N LYS A 105 17.79 -12.87 11.89
CA LYS A 105 18.15 -12.21 10.62
C LYS A 105 17.04 -12.40 9.59
N LEU A 106 16.77 -11.37 8.78
CA LEU A 106 15.73 -11.38 7.76
C LEU A 106 15.95 -12.46 6.68
N ALA A 107 17.18 -12.92 6.47
CA ALA A 107 17.48 -14.10 5.65
C ALA A 107 16.77 -15.38 6.11
N LYS A 108 16.38 -15.48 7.38
CA LYS A 108 15.68 -16.64 7.97
C LYS A 108 14.16 -16.51 7.94
N TYR A 109 13.63 -15.39 7.45
CA TYR A 109 12.19 -15.16 7.40
C TYR A 109 11.59 -15.89 6.21
N SER A 110 10.44 -16.52 6.40
CA SER A 110 9.57 -16.89 5.29
C SER A 110 9.02 -15.63 4.60
N LEU A 111 8.43 -15.77 3.42
CA LEU A 111 7.78 -14.66 2.72
C LEU A 111 6.75 -13.95 3.62
N GLY A 112 5.82 -14.71 4.21
CA GLY A 112 4.81 -14.14 5.12
C GLY A 112 5.39 -13.48 6.38
N MET A 113 6.55 -13.93 6.87
CA MET A 113 7.25 -13.22 7.97
C MET A 113 7.83 -11.88 7.51
N LYS A 114 8.37 -11.81 6.28
CA LYS A 114 8.88 -10.56 5.71
C LYS A 114 7.75 -9.58 5.45
N GLU A 115 6.65 -10.04 4.86
CA GLU A 115 5.44 -9.24 4.64
C GLU A 115 4.84 -8.74 5.95
N TYR A 116 4.73 -9.62 6.96
CA TYR A 116 4.22 -9.22 8.28
C TYR A 116 5.07 -8.11 8.91
N PHE A 117 6.40 -8.25 8.87
CA PHE A 117 7.30 -7.21 9.36
C PHE A 117 7.20 -5.93 8.53
N ALA A 118 7.22 -6.04 7.19
CA ALA A 118 7.13 -4.91 6.28
C ALA A 118 5.82 -4.12 6.48
N PHE A 119 4.70 -4.82 6.64
CA PHE A 119 3.39 -4.27 6.93
C PHE A 119 3.37 -3.49 8.26
N LEU A 120 3.88 -4.09 9.34
CA LEU A 120 3.96 -3.40 10.63
C LEU A 120 4.88 -2.18 10.57
N TYR A 121 6.01 -2.31 9.88
CA TYR A 121 7.00 -1.26 9.74
C TYR A 121 6.46 -0.08 8.95
N ILE A 122 5.93 -0.29 7.73
CA ILE A 122 5.40 0.79 6.88
C ILE A 122 4.23 1.51 7.55
N LEU A 123 3.33 0.79 8.21
CA LEU A 123 2.17 1.37 8.88
C LEU A 123 2.56 2.22 10.10
N SER A 124 3.74 1.98 10.66
CA SER A 124 4.30 2.75 11.78
C SER A 124 4.97 4.06 11.35
N ILE A 125 5.35 4.20 10.07
CA ILE A 125 6.02 5.40 9.55
C ILE A 125 5.07 6.61 9.60
N LYS A 126 5.60 7.76 10.01
CA LYS A 126 4.84 9.01 10.08
C LYS A 126 4.62 9.58 8.67
N SER A 127 3.52 9.17 8.05
CA SER A 127 3.11 9.59 6.70
C SER A 127 1.66 10.06 6.63
N ASP A 128 1.39 10.83 5.59
CA ASP A 128 0.06 11.30 5.18
C ASP A 128 -0.65 10.26 4.30
N ILE A 129 0.15 9.52 3.52
CA ILE A 129 -0.28 8.50 2.58
C ILE A 129 0.52 7.22 2.84
N VAL A 130 -0.15 6.08 2.87
CA VAL A 130 0.48 4.75 2.93
C VAL A 130 0.05 3.98 1.68
N ILE A 131 1.02 3.45 0.95
CA ILE A 131 0.78 2.63 -0.24
C ILE A 131 1.20 1.19 0.06
N LEU A 132 0.29 0.26 -0.15
CA LEU A 132 0.48 -1.18 0.03
C LEU A 132 0.23 -1.86 -1.30
N ASP A 133 1.31 -2.17 -2.02
CA ASP A 133 1.24 -2.91 -3.28
C ASP A 133 1.38 -4.41 -2.99
N GLU A 134 0.27 -5.14 -2.94
CA GLU A 134 0.18 -6.59 -2.68
C GLU A 134 0.87 -7.07 -1.37
N LEU A 135 1.25 -6.14 -0.48
CA LEU A 135 2.14 -6.39 0.67
C LEU A 135 1.58 -7.36 1.74
N ILE A 136 0.28 -7.62 1.73
CA ILE A 136 -0.40 -8.47 2.72
C ILE A 136 -1.06 -9.71 2.13
N ASP A 137 -0.86 -9.99 0.84
CA ASP A 137 -1.50 -11.11 0.14
C ASP A 137 -0.96 -12.48 0.61
N GLY A 138 0.32 -12.57 1.01
CA GLY A 138 0.91 -13.79 1.56
C GLY A 138 0.67 -14.03 3.06
N LEU A 139 -0.09 -13.15 3.74
CA LEU A 139 -0.53 -13.38 5.11
C LEU A 139 -1.65 -14.44 5.16
N ASP A 140 -1.63 -15.26 6.21
CA ASP A 140 -2.75 -16.16 6.50
C ASP A 140 -4.06 -15.38 6.77
N GLU A 141 -5.21 -16.04 6.59
CA GLU A 141 -6.53 -15.41 6.65
C GLU A 141 -6.79 -14.65 7.97
N ASN A 142 -6.33 -15.20 9.10
CA ASN A 142 -6.50 -14.56 10.41
C ASN A 142 -5.68 -13.27 10.50
N LYS A 143 -4.39 -13.32 10.14
CA LYS A 143 -3.53 -12.13 10.11
C LYS A 143 -4.02 -11.09 9.10
N ARG A 144 -4.47 -11.53 7.92
CA ARG A 144 -4.99 -10.63 6.88
C ARG A 144 -6.28 -9.91 7.34
N SER A 145 -7.19 -10.62 8.01
CA SER A 145 -8.37 -9.99 8.62
C SER A 145 -8.01 -8.93 9.65
N LYS A 146 -6.99 -9.17 10.48
CA LYS A 146 -6.47 -8.17 11.45
C LYS A 146 -5.80 -7.00 10.75
N ALA A 147 -5.03 -7.25 9.68
CA ALA A 147 -4.41 -6.21 8.86
C ALA A 147 -5.48 -5.27 8.29
N TYR A 148 -6.57 -5.79 7.73
CA TYR A 148 -7.67 -4.95 7.23
C TYR A 148 -8.30 -4.07 8.30
N LYS A 149 -8.48 -4.58 9.52
CA LYS A 149 -8.99 -3.78 10.64
C LYS A 149 -8.03 -2.65 10.99
N LEU A 150 -6.72 -2.93 11.06
CA LEU A 150 -5.71 -1.90 11.29
C LEU A 150 -5.68 -0.86 10.18
N LEU A 151 -5.75 -1.27 8.91
CA LEU A 151 -5.80 -0.33 7.79
C LEU A 151 -7.04 0.55 7.85
N LYS A 152 -8.19 0.00 8.28
CA LYS A 152 -9.39 0.79 8.49
C LYS A 152 -9.20 1.80 9.62
N ASP A 153 -8.59 1.40 10.74
CA ASP A 153 -8.30 2.31 11.85
C ASP A 153 -7.38 3.47 11.42
N HIS A 154 -6.30 3.18 10.67
CA HIS A 154 -5.37 4.20 10.15
C HIS A 154 -5.96 5.02 9.00
N SER A 155 -6.98 4.54 8.30
CA SER A 155 -7.65 5.30 7.24
C SER A 155 -8.52 6.44 7.76
N LEU A 156 -8.76 6.52 9.08
CA LEU A 156 -9.51 7.60 9.70
C LEU A 156 -8.79 8.95 9.59
N ASP A 157 -7.46 8.93 9.60
CA ASP A 157 -6.61 10.12 9.55
C ASP A 157 -5.60 10.11 8.39
N LYS A 158 -5.39 8.98 7.70
CA LYS A 158 -4.50 8.83 6.55
C LYS A 158 -5.23 8.46 5.25
N ILE A 159 -4.58 8.70 4.12
CA ILE A 159 -4.95 8.07 2.85
C ILE A 159 -4.22 6.72 2.77
N ILE A 160 -4.96 5.63 2.74
CA ILE A 160 -4.41 4.29 2.52
C ILE A 160 -4.73 3.87 1.09
N ILE A 161 -3.71 3.61 0.29
CA ILE A 161 -3.85 3.05 -1.07
C ILE A 161 -3.42 1.59 -1.02
N PHE A 162 -4.26 0.71 -1.55
CA PHE A 162 -4.09 -0.73 -1.46
C PHE A 162 -4.37 -1.41 -2.79
N THR A 163 -3.53 -2.40 -3.11
CA THR A 163 -3.72 -3.34 -4.22
C THR A 163 -3.66 -4.76 -3.67
N SER A 164 -4.38 -5.67 -4.34
CA SER A 164 -4.41 -7.10 -4.02
C SER A 164 -4.94 -7.86 -5.23
N HIS A 165 -4.57 -9.13 -5.34
CA HIS A 165 -5.17 -10.04 -6.32
C HIS A 165 -6.60 -10.44 -5.96
N ASN A 166 -7.04 -10.19 -4.72
CA ASN A 166 -8.38 -10.54 -4.28
C ASN A 166 -9.36 -9.36 -4.42
N LEU A 167 -9.98 -9.24 -5.59
CA LEU A 167 -10.99 -8.20 -5.87
C LEU A 167 -12.16 -8.21 -4.88
N SER A 168 -12.57 -9.39 -4.41
CA SER A 168 -13.67 -9.50 -3.46
C SER A 168 -13.33 -8.90 -2.09
N GLU A 169 -12.07 -9.03 -1.66
CA GLU A 169 -11.58 -8.41 -0.43
C GLU A 169 -11.46 -6.89 -0.61
N ILE A 170 -10.90 -6.42 -1.72
CA ILE A 170 -10.81 -4.97 -2.04
C ILE A 170 -12.19 -4.32 -1.95
N CYS A 171 -13.18 -4.88 -2.63
CA CYS A 171 -14.54 -4.34 -2.67
C CYS A 171 -15.24 -4.37 -1.30
N LYS A 172 -14.79 -5.25 -0.39
CA LYS A 172 -15.37 -5.38 0.95
C LYS A 172 -14.77 -4.39 1.95
N VAL A 173 -13.48 -4.05 1.83
CA VAL A 173 -12.76 -3.27 2.86
C VAL A 173 -12.51 -1.80 2.48
N CYS A 174 -12.42 -1.50 1.18
CA CYS A 174 -12.14 -0.15 0.70
C CYS A 174 -13.41 0.71 0.70
N ASP A 175 -13.24 1.99 1.00
CA ASP A 175 -14.28 3.03 0.90
C ASP A 175 -14.58 3.37 -0.57
N GLU A 176 -13.54 3.45 -1.39
CA GLU A 176 -13.65 3.67 -2.83
C GLU A 176 -12.62 2.82 -3.57
N VAL A 177 -12.97 2.39 -4.78
CA VAL A 177 -12.08 1.61 -5.65
C VAL A 177 -11.91 2.33 -6.97
N PHE A 178 -10.68 2.35 -7.47
CA PHE A 178 -10.33 2.91 -8.74
C PHE A 178 -9.74 1.84 -9.66
N LEU A 179 -10.11 1.88 -10.93
CA LEU A 179 -9.54 1.07 -11.98
C LEU A 179 -8.47 1.87 -12.73
N LEU A 180 -7.26 1.31 -12.77
CA LEU A 180 -6.20 1.75 -13.67
C LEU A 180 -6.27 0.92 -14.96
N GLU A 181 -6.59 1.58 -16.06
CA GLU A 181 -6.68 0.99 -17.40
C GLU A 181 -6.31 2.04 -18.46
N ASP A 182 -5.56 1.62 -19.49
CA ASP A 182 -5.15 2.48 -20.62
C ASP A 182 -4.53 3.83 -20.20
N GLY A 183 -3.74 3.82 -19.12
CA GLY A 183 -3.06 5.02 -18.62
C GLY A 183 -3.97 6.02 -17.91
N ALA A 184 -5.22 5.66 -17.62
CA ALA A 184 -6.18 6.47 -16.88
C ALA A 184 -6.64 5.77 -15.58
N ILE A 185 -6.90 6.55 -14.53
CA ILE A 185 -7.45 6.06 -13.27
C ILE A 185 -8.89 6.56 -13.14
N LYS A 186 -9.84 5.62 -13.07
CA LYS A 186 -11.28 5.93 -13.01
C LYS A 186 -11.88 5.36 -11.73
N LYS A 187 -12.74 6.15 -11.07
CA LYS A 187 -13.52 5.66 -9.93
C LYS A 187 -14.53 4.64 -10.42
N ILE A 188 -14.63 3.52 -9.72
CA ILE A 188 -15.65 2.50 -9.97
C ILE A 188 -16.88 2.82 -9.12
N GLU A 189 -18.02 3.02 -9.78
CA GLU A 189 -19.31 3.27 -9.11
C GLU A 189 -20.03 1.97 -8.76
N ASP A 190 -19.94 0.95 -9.64
CA ASP A 190 -20.57 -0.35 -9.44
C ASP A 190 -19.52 -1.46 -9.29
N LEU A 191 -19.20 -1.78 -8.03
CA LEU A 191 -18.27 -2.83 -7.68
C LEU A 191 -18.80 -4.24 -8.00
N LYS A 192 -20.13 -4.44 -8.06
CA LYS A 192 -20.70 -5.77 -8.37
C LYS A 192 -20.49 -6.10 -9.84
N THR A 193 -20.87 -5.18 -10.71
CA THR A 193 -20.67 -5.30 -12.15
C THR A 193 -19.18 -5.45 -12.48
N LEU A 194 -18.32 -4.76 -11.75
CA LEU A 194 -16.87 -4.92 -11.87
C LEU A 194 -16.44 -6.35 -11.56
N ILE A 195 -16.81 -6.93 -10.42
CA ILE A 195 -16.39 -8.30 -10.03
C ILE A 195 -16.84 -9.34 -11.07
N GLU A 196 -18.03 -9.17 -11.64
CA GLU A 196 -18.57 -10.10 -12.65
C GLU A 196 -17.82 -10.03 -13.98
N ASN A 197 -17.38 -8.83 -14.37
CA ASN A 197 -16.77 -8.58 -15.68
C ASN A 197 -15.25 -8.43 -15.63
N PHE A 198 -14.63 -8.40 -14.45
CA PHE A 198 -13.19 -8.28 -14.35
C PHE A 198 -12.56 -9.54 -14.95
N PRO A 199 -11.67 -9.42 -15.94
CA PRO A 199 -10.99 -10.57 -16.49
C PRO A 199 -10.25 -11.27 -15.36
N LYS A 200 -10.64 -12.52 -15.07
CA LYS A 200 -9.86 -13.38 -14.19
C LYS A 200 -8.57 -13.66 -14.94
N ASP A 201 -7.45 -13.21 -14.39
CA ASP A 201 -6.14 -13.61 -14.92
C ASP A 201 -6.12 -15.14 -14.95
N SER A 202 -5.98 -15.67 -16.17
CA SER A 202 -6.05 -17.09 -16.53
C SER A 202 -4.87 -17.88 -16.02
#